data_AF-Q9R7D8-F1
#
_entry.id   AF-Q9R7D8-F1
#
_cell.length_a   1.000
_cell.length_b   1.000
_cell.length_c   1.000
_cell.angle_alpha   90.00
_cell.angle_beta   90.00
_cell.angle_gamma   90.00
#
_symmetry.space_group_name_H-M   'P 1'
#
loop_
_entity.id
_entity.type
_entity.pdbx_description
1 polymer ?
#
loop_
_entity_poly.entity_id
_entity_poly.type
_entity_poly.pdbx_seq_one_letter_code
_entity_poly.pdbx_strand_id
1 'polypeptide(L)' 'VSGREVLFAGRIKEGCIVDGHADLLADDIFLVDGEPALLDCLEFEDELRYLDRIDDAAFLAMDL' A
#
# COMPACT_ATOMS: atom_id res chain seq x y z
N VAL A 1 -2.09 17.09 8.87
CA VAL A 1 -2.10 17.38 7.41
C VAL A 1 -2.91 18.65 7.11
N SER A 2 -2.37 19.84 7.36
CA SER A 2 -3.12 21.09 7.09
C SER A 2 -3.02 21.48 5.61
N GLY A 3 -4.15 21.85 4.98
CA GLY A 3 -4.19 22.43 3.63
C GLY A 3 -4.22 21.46 2.44
N ARG A 4 -4.25 20.14 2.67
CA ARG A 4 -4.27 19.11 1.59
C ARG A 4 -5.61 18.38 1.44
N GLU A 5 -6.66 18.85 2.11
CA GLU A 5 -7.97 18.20 2.12
C GLU A 5 -8.53 17.98 0.70
N VAL A 6 -8.37 18.96 -0.19
CA VAL A 6 -8.81 18.86 -1.59
C VAL A 6 -8.10 17.73 -2.33
N LEU A 7 -6.79 17.55 -2.09
CA LEU A 7 -6.00 16.50 -2.73
C LEU A 7 -6.50 15.12 -2.26
N PHE A 8 -6.63 14.92 -0.95
CA PHE A 8 -7.09 13.63 -0.42
C PHE A 8 -8.52 13.31 -0.82
N ALA A 9 -9.43 14.29 -0.80
CA ALA A 9 -10.79 14.10 -1.29
C ALA A 9 -10.82 13.68 -2.77
N GLY A 10 -9.94 14.26 -3.59
CA GLY A 10 -9.76 13.85 -4.99
C GLY A 10 -9.34 12.39 -5.13
N ARG A 11 -8.33 11.98 -4.36
CA ARG A 11 -7.79 10.61 -4.38
C ARG A 11 -8.82 9.56 -3.94
N ILE A 12 -9.60 9.87 -2.90
CA ILE A 12 -10.73 9.04 -2.46
C ILE A 12 -11.77 8.90 -3.58
N LYS A 13 -12.16 10.01 -4.20
CA LYS A 13 -13.15 10.02 -5.30
C LYS A 13 -12.68 9.23 -6.52
N GLU A 14 -11.38 9.21 -6.78
CA GLU A 14 -10.76 8.44 -7.86
C GLU A 14 -10.61 6.94 -7.55
N GLY A 15 -11.01 6.48 -6.35
CA GLY A 15 -10.89 5.08 -5.96
C GLY A 15 -9.44 4.65 -5.75
N CYS A 16 -8.59 5.56 -5.27
CA CYS A 16 -7.16 5.28 -5.06
C CYS A 16 -6.86 4.64 -3.72
N ILE A 17 -7.83 4.66 -2.80
CA ILE A 17 -7.74 3.99 -1.51
C ILE A 17 -8.05 2.52 -1.73
N VAL A 18 -7.08 1.67 -1.44
CA VAL A 18 -7.14 0.23 -1.63
C VAL A 18 -6.90 -0.48 -0.30
N ASP A 19 -7.29 -1.74 -0.26
CA ASP A 19 -6.80 -2.68 0.76
C ASP A 19 -5.39 -3.14 0.33
N GLY A 20 -4.37 -2.50 0.90
CA GLY A 20 -2.96 -2.65 0.54
C GLY A 20 -2.11 -3.34 1.61
N HIS A 21 -0.79 -3.35 1.41
CA HIS A 21 0.17 -3.96 2.35
C HIS A 21 0.50 -3.02 3.52
N ALA A 22 0.49 -1.71 3.28
CA ALA A 22 0.82 -0.62 4.22
C ALA A 22 2.31 -0.44 4.53
N ASP A 23 3.15 -1.40 4.18
CA ASP A 23 4.59 -1.36 4.38
C ASP A 23 5.38 -2.23 3.39
N LEU A 24 4.85 -2.48 2.18
CA LEU A 24 5.41 -3.43 1.20
C LEU A 24 6.95 -3.35 1.03
N LEU A 25 7.67 -4.32 1.60
CA LEU A 25 9.11 -4.50 1.42
C LEU A 25 9.42 -5.54 0.34
N ALA A 26 10.58 -5.44 -0.30
CA ALA A 26 11.00 -6.41 -1.31
C ALA A 26 11.24 -7.81 -0.70
N ASP A 27 11.66 -7.87 0.57
CA ASP A 27 11.84 -9.12 1.32
C ASP A 27 10.53 -9.89 1.53
N ASP A 28 9.38 -9.22 1.37
CA ASP A 28 8.03 -9.80 1.49
C ASP A 28 7.45 -10.27 0.14
N ILE A 29 8.19 -10.09 -0.97
CA ILE A 29 7.76 -10.48 -2.32
C ILE A 29 8.45 -11.77 -2.76
N PHE A 30 7.67 -12.83 -2.94
CA PHE A 30 8.15 -14.15 -3.32
C PHE A 30 7.61 -14.57 -4.68
N LEU A 31 8.38 -15.39 -5.41
CA LEU A 31 7.92 -15.99 -6.66
C LEU A 31 7.42 -17.41 -6.40
N VAL A 32 6.10 -17.62 -6.51
CA VAL A 32 5.45 -18.92 -6.33
C VAL A 32 4.78 -19.31 -7.63
N ASP A 33 5.16 -20.46 -8.19
CA ASP A 33 4.67 -20.95 -9.49
C ASP A 33 4.81 -19.96 -10.66
N GLY A 34 5.79 -19.06 -10.58
CA GLY A 34 6.06 -18.04 -11.61
C GLY A 34 5.23 -16.76 -11.46
N GLU A 35 4.38 -16.67 -10.43
CA GLU A 35 3.60 -15.48 -10.10
C GLU A 35 4.13 -14.84 -8.80
N PRO A 36 4.12 -13.50 -8.70
CA PRO A 36 4.47 -12.83 -7.46
C PRO A 36 3.39 -13.10 -6.40
N ALA A 37 3.82 -13.60 -5.25
CA ALA A 37 3.03 -13.79 -4.06
C ALA A 37 3.61 -12.92 -2.95
N LEU A 38 2.76 -12.08 -2.37
CA LEU A 38 3.10 -11.28 -1.19
C LEU A 38 2.92 -12.18 0.04
N LEU A 39 3.97 -12.31 0.85
CA LEU A 39 3.91 -12.99 2.15
C LEU A 39 3.94 -11.93 3.26
N ASP A 40 3.43 -12.30 4.44
CA ASP A 40 3.33 -11.44 5.62
C ASP A 40 2.28 -10.31 5.56
N CYS A 41 1.01 -10.66 5.30
CA CYS A 41 -0.13 -9.74 5.45
C CYS A 41 -0.52 -9.46 6.93
N LEU A 42 0.44 -9.38 7.84
CA LEU A 42 0.22 -9.03 9.25
C LEU A 42 1.22 -7.95 9.68
N GLU A 43 0.78 -6.71 9.80
CA GLU A 43 0.39 -6.25 11.13
C GLU A 43 -1.11 -5.83 11.25
N PHE A 44 -1.96 -6.84 11.37
CA PHE A 44 -3.01 -7.00 12.40
C PHE A 44 -4.21 -6.03 12.56
N GLU A 45 -4.32 -4.90 11.87
CA GLU A 45 -5.51 -4.03 11.99
C GLU A 45 -6.09 -3.62 10.62
N ASP A 46 -7.35 -4.01 10.39
CA ASP A 46 -8.09 -3.73 9.14
C ASP A 46 -8.06 -2.23 8.78
N GLU A 47 -8.05 -1.35 9.79
CA GLU A 47 -7.99 0.10 9.61
C GLU A 47 -6.68 0.59 9.00
N LEU A 48 -5.57 -0.11 9.21
CA LEU A 48 -4.24 0.29 8.71
C LEU A 48 -3.99 -0.14 7.25
N ARG A 49 -4.80 -1.07 6.74
CA ARG A 49 -4.68 -1.59 5.37
C ARG A 49 -5.35 -0.68 4.32
N TYR A 50 -6.13 0.30 4.75
CA TYR A 50 -6.77 1.26 3.84
C TYR A 50 -5.85 2.46 3.58
N LEU A 51 -5.07 2.39 2.50
CA LEU A 51 -4.11 3.42 2.09
C LEU A 51 -4.24 3.79 0.61
N ASP A 52 -3.62 4.90 0.19
CA ASP A 52 -3.49 5.17 -1.24
C ASP A 52 -2.47 4.21 -1.83
N ARG A 53 -2.80 3.55 -2.95
CA ARG A 53 -1.87 2.63 -3.67
C ARG A 53 -0.47 3.19 -3.96
N ILE A 54 -0.31 4.51 -3.99
CA ILE A 54 1.01 5.15 -4.14
C ILE A 54 1.89 4.89 -2.91
N ASP A 55 1.32 4.75 -1.71
CA ASP A 55 2.06 4.50 -0.49
C ASP A 55 2.82 3.16 -0.58
N ASP A 56 2.16 2.04 -0.94
CA ASP A 56 2.84 0.74 -1.14
C ASP A 56 3.95 0.81 -2.21
N ALA A 57 3.68 1.49 -3.33
CA ALA A 57 4.69 1.67 -4.37
C ALA A 57 5.89 2.51 -3.89
N ALA A 58 5.65 3.48 -3.01
CA ALA A 58 6.69 4.30 -2.42
C ALA A 58 7.52 3.51 -1.39
N PHE A 59 6.89 2.69 -0.55
CA PHE A 59 7.59 1.80 0.39
C PHE A 59 8.52 0.85 -0.35
N LEU A 60 8.03 0.16 -1.38
CA LEU A 60 8.85 -0.73 -2.19
C LEU A 60 9.99 0.01 -2.91
N ALA A 61 9.74 1.23 -3.41
CA ALA A 61 10.77 2.02 -4.06
C ALA A 61 11.85 2.56 -3.10
N MET A 62 11.51 2.75 -1.82
CA MET A 62 12.46 3.20 -0.78
C MET A 62 13.32 2.04 -0.25
N ASP A 63 12.84 0.80 -0.36
CA ASP A 63 13.54 -0.40 0.08
C ASP A 63 14.71 -0.80 -0.86
N LEU A 64 14.59 -0.46 -2.16
CA LEU A 64 15.59 -0.73 -3.21
C LEU A 64 16.80 0.22 -3.21
#